data_AF-A0A2A4YBD9-F1
#
_entry.id   AF-A0A2A4YBD9-F1
#
_cell.length_a   1.000
_cell.length_b   1.000
_cell.length_c   1.000
_cell.angle_alpha   90.00
_cell.angle_beta   90.00
_cell.angle_gamma   90.00
#
_symmetry.space_group_name_H-M   'P 1'
#
loop_
_entity.id
_entity.type
_entity.pdbx_description
1 polymer ?
#
loop_
_entity_poly.entity_id
_entity_poly.type
_entity_poly.pdbx_seq_one_letter_code
_entity_poly.pdbx_strand_id
1 'polypeptide(L)'
;MSKSDDATKSETTLESLKQTDLLTGVKDHIAKVPPNSETTFTVVKRNGTIVPFKKERIFNAIEAAFREAKNVDKGTSLASELYNTIEHVTSLVLKKIKTLGTKGVCLTVEGIQDIVEITLMKNGFHDVARLYIIYRDHQKALRKDSPDNLKVLRREDEAPVRFNPIKVASTIEKAFRSYHECEGATPHDIVDAVNVVTEKVVIDAIDSFQTKALHVNEIQDLIENHLMNDGYFEIAKEYILTRASLGQQTVKVSKEKTEHHEKQRKFKMQMKDGSEKFVTESEIKKHMKLACLGLEELFQAMTL
;
A
#
# COMPACT_ATOMS: atom_id res chain seq x y z
N MET A 1 18.42 -63.96 44.34
CA MET A 1 17.12 -64.27 44.97
C MET A 1 16.25 -63.04 44.82
N SER A 2 15.37 -63.06 43.81
CA SER A 2 13.90 -63.15 43.94
C SER A 2 13.29 -61.74 43.94
N LYS A 3 12.79 -61.27 42.80
CA LYS A 3 11.38 -61.42 42.31
C LYS A 3 10.48 -60.41 43.06
N SER A 4 9.54 -59.66 42.46
CA SER A 4 8.85 -59.75 41.17
C SER A 4 7.84 -58.59 41.09
N ASP A 5 7.48 -58.21 39.86
CA ASP A 5 6.16 -57.84 39.32
C ASP A 5 5.25 -56.84 40.08
N ASP A 6 4.76 -55.80 39.40
CA ASP A 6 3.48 -55.88 38.66
C ASP A 6 3.18 -54.55 37.94
N ALA A 7 2.39 -54.67 36.89
CA ALA A 7 2.08 -53.67 35.89
C ALA A 7 0.71 -53.00 36.11
N THR A 8 0.56 -51.87 35.41
CA THR A 8 -0.67 -51.39 34.73
C THR A 8 -1.79 -50.63 35.46
N LYS A 9 -2.14 -49.51 34.78
CA LYS A 9 -3.44 -48.81 34.64
C LYS A 9 -3.84 -47.76 35.68
N SER A 10 -3.89 -46.52 35.21
CA SER A 10 -5.06 -45.64 35.38
C SER A 10 -5.06 -44.59 34.25
N GLU A 11 -6.10 -44.70 33.43
CA GLU A 11 -6.47 -43.85 32.31
C GLU A 11 -7.06 -42.50 32.78
N THR A 12 -6.82 -41.47 31.97
CA THR A 12 -7.81 -40.48 31.51
C THR A 12 -8.56 -39.63 32.53
N THR A 13 -8.11 -38.37 32.72
CA THR A 13 -8.94 -37.16 32.64
C THR A 13 -8.06 -35.94 32.86
N LEU A 14 -8.02 -35.01 31.90
CA LEU A 14 -7.93 -33.54 32.08
C LEU A 14 -7.67 -32.89 30.71
N GLU A 15 -8.75 -32.72 29.97
CA GLU A 15 -8.87 -31.70 28.94
C GLU A 15 -8.79 -30.30 29.57
N SER A 16 -8.11 -29.41 28.86
CA SER A 16 -8.50 -28.01 28.64
C SER A 16 -8.47 -27.02 29.82
N LEU A 17 -7.63 -25.98 29.68
CA LEU A 17 -7.96 -24.53 29.71
C LEU A 17 -6.86 -23.66 30.33
N LYS A 18 -6.45 -22.66 29.52
CA LYS A 18 -5.95 -21.32 29.89
C LYS A 18 -4.49 -21.19 30.30
N GLN A 19 -3.66 -21.03 29.27
CA GLN A 19 -2.38 -20.33 29.32
C GLN A 19 -2.63 -18.82 29.16
N THR A 20 -2.96 -18.17 30.27
CA THR A 20 -2.95 -16.71 30.43
C THR A 20 -2.39 -16.43 31.82
N ASP A 21 -1.24 -15.74 31.88
CA ASP A 21 -0.65 -15.03 33.04
C ASP A 21 0.86 -15.24 33.18
N LEU A 22 1.63 -14.74 32.21
CA LEU A 22 3.02 -14.35 32.45
C LEU A 22 3.29 -12.99 31.80
N LEU A 23 2.75 -11.94 32.41
CA LEU A 23 3.04 -10.55 32.08
C LEU A 23 3.02 -9.66 33.33
N THR A 24 3.84 -10.00 34.33
CA THR A 24 4.15 -9.08 35.43
C THR A 24 5.54 -9.36 35.97
N GLY A 25 6.49 -8.46 35.73
CA GLY A 25 7.67 -8.34 36.58
C GLY A 25 9.02 -8.23 35.87
N VAL A 26 9.23 -7.23 35.01
CA VAL A 26 10.54 -6.58 34.87
C VAL A 26 10.33 -5.09 34.58
N LYS A 27 10.02 -4.31 35.62
CA LYS A 27 10.27 -2.87 35.67
C LYS A 27 11.37 -2.67 36.71
N ASP A 28 12.56 -2.29 36.28
CA ASP A 28 13.26 -1.11 36.80
C ASP A 28 14.65 -0.94 36.16
N HIS A 29 14.96 0.32 35.88
CA HIS A 29 16.25 0.89 35.44
C HIS A 29 16.53 0.97 33.93
N ILE A 30 15.75 1.82 33.25
CA ILE A 30 16.34 2.73 32.25
C ILE A 30 15.88 4.15 32.58
N ALA A 31 16.85 5.04 32.70
CA ALA A 31 16.70 6.41 33.17
C ALA A 31 15.63 7.21 32.42
N LYS A 32 14.87 7.93 33.23
CA LYS A 32 13.79 8.86 32.89
C LYS A 32 14.33 10.02 32.04
N VAL A 33 14.26 9.90 30.72
CA VAL A 33 14.37 11.06 29.81
C VAL A 33 13.01 11.76 29.80
N PRO A 34 12.92 13.08 30.05
CA PRO A 34 11.64 13.78 30.12
C PRO A 34 10.90 13.74 28.77
N PRO A 35 9.55 13.70 28.77
CA PRO A 35 8.77 13.72 27.54
C PRO A 35 8.86 15.12 26.95
N ASN A 36 9.78 15.32 26.02
CA ASN A 36 9.86 16.56 25.26
C ASN A 36 8.58 16.65 24.43
N SER A 37 7.79 17.71 24.61
CA SER A 37 6.58 18.02 23.84
C SER A 37 6.95 18.41 22.41
N GLU A 38 7.56 17.48 21.68
CA GLU A 38 7.88 17.65 20.27
C GLU A 38 6.63 17.31 19.46
N THR A 39 6.17 18.27 18.67
CA THR A 39 5.08 18.13 17.72
C THR A 39 5.27 16.82 16.93
N THR A 40 4.41 15.84 17.15
CA THR A 40 4.52 14.49 16.58
C THR A 40 4.14 14.53 15.10
N PHE A 41 5.07 14.95 14.25
CA PHE A 41 4.92 14.81 12.80
C PHE A 41 5.12 13.33 12.42
N THR A 42 4.36 12.86 11.44
CA THR A 42 4.58 11.55 10.82
C THR A 42 5.22 11.72 9.44
N VAL A 43 5.96 10.70 9.02
CA VAL A 43 6.66 10.65 7.73
C VAL A 43 6.32 9.36 7.02
N VAL A 44 6.03 9.43 5.74
CA VAL A 44 5.78 8.25 4.92
C VAL A 44 7.07 7.78 4.25
N LYS A 45 7.46 6.53 4.50
CA LYS A 45 8.57 5.85 3.84
C LYS A 45 8.16 5.43 2.41
N ARG A 46 9.15 5.10 1.57
CA ARG A 46 8.92 4.63 0.19
C ARG A 46 8.03 3.38 0.11
N ASN A 47 8.15 2.48 1.07
CA ASN A 47 7.33 1.27 1.19
C ASN A 47 5.90 1.54 1.68
N GLY A 48 5.51 2.81 1.87
CA GLY A 48 4.18 3.20 2.31
C GLY A 48 4.01 3.25 3.84
N THR A 49 4.94 2.67 4.61
CA THR A 49 4.89 2.72 6.07
C THR A 49 5.03 4.17 6.58
N ILE A 50 4.10 4.58 7.42
CA ILE A 50 4.05 5.86 8.12
C ILE A 50 4.78 5.71 9.45
N VAL A 51 5.79 6.52 9.72
CA VAL A 51 6.57 6.47 10.97
C VAL A 51 6.61 7.82 11.66
N PRO A 52 6.72 7.87 13.00
CA PRO A 52 6.95 9.12 13.70
C PRO A 52 8.27 9.74 13.26
N PHE A 53 8.24 11.05 13.02
CA PHE A 53 9.41 11.85 12.72
C PHE A 53 10.36 11.86 13.94
N LYS A 54 11.64 11.60 13.69
CA LYS A 54 12.70 11.65 14.71
C LYS A 54 13.84 12.50 14.21
N LYS A 55 14.14 13.61 14.89
CA LYS A 55 15.20 14.54 14.50
C LYS A 55 16.58 13.87 14.48
N GLU A 56 16.79 12.89 15.35
CA GLU A 56 18.04 12.15 15.50
C GLU A 56 18.40 11.41 14.20
N ARG A 57 17.39 10.98 13.41
CA ARG A 57 17.66 10.31 12.13
C ARG A 57 18.25 11.24 11.09
N ILE A 58 17.83 12.51 11.08
CA ILE A 58 18.42 13.53 10.20
C ILE A 58 19.82 13.86 10.68
N PHE A 59 19.98 14.11 11.98
CA PHE A 59 21.27 14.42 12.59
C PHE A 59 22.31 13.33 12.25
N ASN A 60 22.01 12.07 12.53
CA ASN A 60 22.93 10.95 12.30
C ASN A 60 23.26 10.76 10.80
N ALA A 61 22.30 11.03 9.91
CA ALA A 61 22.52 10.93 8.46
C ALA A 61 23.44 12.05 7.95
N ILE A 62 23.26 13.28 8.44
CA ILE A 62 24.13 14.42 8.13
C ILE A 62 25.51 14.18 8.73
N GLU A 63 25.58 13.72 9.99
CA GLU A 63 26.82 13.36 10.68
C GLU A 63 27.63 12.33 9.89
N ALA A 64 26.98 11.27 9.40
CA ALA A 64 27.64 10.25 8.59
C ALA A 64 28.31 10.86 7.34
N ALA A 65 27.62 11.75 6.63
CA ALA A 65 28.18 12.43 5.45
C ALA A 65 29.33 13.38 5.81
N PHE A 66 29.25 14.10 6.93
CA PHE A 66 30.34 14.96 7.40
C PHE A 66 31.57 14.17 7.85
N ARG A 67 31.39 13.03 8.52
CA ARG A 67 32.49 12.13 8.90
C ARG A 67 33.20 11.59 7.67
N GLU A 68 32.44 11.18 6.65
CA GLU A 68 32.99 10.71 5.37
C GLU A 68 33.74 11.83 4.65
N ALA A 69 33.18 13.04 4.58
CA ALA A 69 33.84 14.19 3.94
C ALA A 69 35.15 14.62 4.61
N LYS A 70 35.27 14.41 5.92
CA LYS A 70 36.45 14.77 6.71
C LYS A 70 37.39 13.59 6.94
N ASN A 71 37.13 12.42 6.36
CA ASN A 71 37.88 11.18 6.58
C ASN A 71 38.09 10.86 8.08
N VAL A 72 37.03 11.06 8.87
CA VAL A 72 37.04 10.76 10.31
C VAL A 72 36.45 9.37 10.53
N ASP A 73 37.21 8.49 11.18
CA ASP A 73 36.77 7.13 11.49
C ASP A 73 35.49 7.09 12.35
N LYS A 74 34.72 6.01 12.16
CA LYS A 74 33.54 5.70 12.98
C LYS A 74 33.98 5.31 14.39
N GLY A 75 34.03 6.27 15.30
CA GLY A 75 34.41 6.04 16.70
C GLY A 75 35.22 7.18 17.31
N THR A 76 35.81 8.04 16.48
CA THR A 76 36.50 9.24 16.94
C THR A 76 35.48 10.30 17.37
N SER A 77 35.76 10.97 18.50
CA SER A 77 34.97 12.10 18.98
C SER A 77 35.00 13.21 17.94
N LEU A 78 33.84 13.72 17.56
CA LEU A 78 33.76 14.83 16.62
C LEU A 78 34.35 16.09 17.26
N ALA A 79 35.08 16.88 16.48
CA ALA A 79 35.45 18.22 16.90
C ALA A 79 34.16 19.02 17.22
N SER A 80 34.16 19.77 18.33
CA SER A 80 32.98 20.52 18.78
C SER A 80 32.45 21.49 17.70
N GLU A 81 33.33 22.07 16.88
CA GLU A 81 32.96 22.92 15.75
C GLU A 81 32.15 22.18 14.67
N LEU A 82 32.54 20.93 14.38
CA LEU A 82 31.84 20.09 13.41
C LEU A 82 30.47 19.68 13.93
N TYR A 83 30.38 19.33 15.22
CA TYR A 83 29.11 19.02 15.88
C TYR A 83 28.14 20.21 15.83
N ASN A 84 28.61 21.40 16.20
CA ASN A 84 27.81 22.64 16.14
C ASN A 84 27.33 22.94 14.71
N THR A 85 28.18 22.68 13.72
CA THR A 85 27.82 22.85 12.30
C THR A 85 26.71 21.88 11.88
N ILE A 86 26.84 20.60 12.25
CA ILE A 86 25.83 19.56 11.96
C ILE A 86 24.50 19.91 12.64
N GLU A 87 24.55 20.33 13.91
CA GLU A 87 23.36 20.74 14.66
C GLU A 87 22.69 21.95 14.01
N HIS A 88 23.47 22.95 13.59
CA HIS A 88 22.96 24.12 12.89
C HIS A 88 22.25 23.73 11.58
N VAL A 89 22.88 22.92 10.73
CA VAL A 89 22.26 22.44 9.47
C VAL A 89 21.00 21.63 9.76
N THR A 90 21.03 20.77 10.78
CA THR A 90 19.86 19.99 11.21
C THR A 90 18.71 20.90 11.62
N SER A 91 18.97 21.96 12.38
CA SER A 91 17.97 22.94 12.79
C SER A 91 17.31 23.65 11.59
N LEU A 92 18.08 23.99 10.56
CA LEU A 92 17.58 24.61 9.33
C LEU A 92 16.64 23.67 8.56
N VAL A 93 17.01 22.39 8.48
CA VAL A 93 16.18 21.35 7.87
C VAL A 93 14.86 21.20 8.66
N LEU A 94 14.94 21.11 9.99
CA LEU A 94 13.75 21.01 10.85
C LEU A 94 12.80 22.20 10.68
N LYS A 95 13.33 23.42 10.57
CA LYS A 95 12.52 24.62 10.33
C LYS A 95 11.74 24.54 9.01
N LYS A 96 12.38 24.06 7.94
CA LYS A 96 11.74 23.85 6.64
C LYS A 96 10.67 22.76 6.71
N ILE A 97 10.97 21.63 7.35
CA ILE A 97 10.03 20.50 7.53
C ILE A 97 8.79 20.96 8.30
N LYS A 98 8.96 21.68 9.42
CA LYS A 98 7.83 22.25 10.19
C LYS A 98 6.97 23.19 9.35
N THR A 99 7.60 24.00 8.50
CA THR A 99 6.89 24.92 7.60
C THR A 99 6.10 24.17 6.51
N LEU A 100 6.56 22.99 6.08
CA LEU A 100 5.83 22.15 5.13
C LEU A 100 4.72 21.34 5.80
N GLY A 101 4.97 20.81 7.00
CA GLY A 101 3.98 20.07 7.79
C GLY A 101 2.78 20.95 8.17
N THR A 102 3.02 22.21 8.55
CA THR A 102 1.94 23.18 8.84
C THR A 102 1.09 23.55 7.62
N LYS A 103 1.61 23.36 6.39
CA LYS A 103 0.86 23.56 5.15
C LYS A 103 0.02 22.34 4.74
N GLY A 104 -0.04 21.30 5.59
CA GLY A 104 -0.78 20.07 5.30
C GLY A 104 -0.13 19.18 4.23
N VAL A 105 1.14 19.41 3.90
CA VAL A 105 1.87 18.60 2.94
C VAL A 105 2.30 17.29 3.61
N CYS A 106 1.95 16.15 3.00
CA CYS A 106 2.42 14.85 3.43
C CYS A 106 3.95 14.77 3.33
N LEU A 107 4.62 14.60 4.46
CA LEU A 107 6.08 14.52 4.53
C LEU A 107 6.53 13.12 4.14
N THR A 108 7.23 13.00 3.02
CA THR A 108 7.86 11.74 2.60
C THR A 108 9.33 11.71 3.03
N VAL A 109 9.89 10.52 3.24
CA VAL A 109 11.33 10.38 3.54
C VAL A 109 12.20 10.98 2.44
N GLU A 110 11.79 10.84 1.17
CA GLU A 110 12.50 11.41 0.02
C GLU A 110 12.43 12.93 0.01
N GLY A 111 11.24 13.51 0.24
CA GLY A 111 11.13 14.96 0.35
C GLY A 111 11.99 15.54 1.48
N ILE A 112 12.14 14.81 2.58
CA ILE A 112 13.07 15.19 3.66
C ILE A 112 14.53 15.10 3.20
N GLN A 113 14.91 14.04 2.47
CA GLN A 113 16.26 13.90 1.90
C GLN A 113 16.58 15.04 0.93
N ASP A 114 15.66 15.39 0.03
CA ASP A 114 15.81 16.51 -0.91
C ASP A 114 16.01 17.84 -0.15
N ILE A 115 15.28 18.06 0.94
CA ILE A 115 15.44 19.24 1.79
C ILE A 115 16.82 19.25 2.44
N VAL A 116 17.34 18.11 2.90
CA VAL A 116 18.70 18.00 3.46
C VAL A 116 19.73 18.38 2.41
N GLU A 117 19.64 17.80 1.21
CA GLU A 117 20.55 18.06 0.08
C GLU A 117 20.57 19.54 -0.30
N ILE A 118 19.39 20.13 -0.52
CA ILE A 118 19.24 21.55 -0.84
C ILE A 118 19.80 22.43 0.29
N THR A 119 19.62 22.02 1.56
CA THR A 119 20.12 22.79 2.71
C THR A 119 21.64 22.72 2.80
N LEU A 120 22.25 21.55 2.59
CA LEU A 120 23.71 21.42 2.54
C LEU A 120 24.31 22.25 1.41
N MET A 121 23.73 22.19 0.21
CA MET A 121 24.19 22.98 -0.94
C MET A 121 24.06 24.49 -0.71
N LYS A 122 22.94 24.96 -0.13
CA LYS A 122 22.72 26.39 0.14
C LYS A 122 23.68 26.97 1.19
N ASN A 123 24.21 26.15 2.09
CA ASN A 123 25.16 26.57 3.11
C ASN A 123 26.63 26.36 2.67
N GLY A 124 26.87 26.06 1.39
CA GLY A 124 28.22 25.92 0.84
C GLY A 124 28.90 24.57 1.12
N PHE A 125 28.20 23.60 1.73
CA PHE A 125 28.73 22.27 2.01
C PHE A 125 28.58 21.33 0.81
N HIS A 126 29.15 21.71 -0.34
CA HIS A 126 28.99 20.97 -1.60
C HIS A 126 29.58 19.56 -1.56
N ASP A 127 30.77 19.41 -0.96
CA ASP A 127 31.45 18.11 -0.86
C ASP A 127 30.67 17.13 0.03
N VAL A 128 30.12 17.64 1.13
CA VAL A 128 29.28 16.87 2.06
C VAL A 128 27.96 16.50 1.40
N ALA A 129 27.33 17.42 0.65
CA ALA A 129 26.10 17.14 -0.09
C ALA A 129 26.31 16.02 -1.11
N ARG A 130 27.43 16.04 -1.83
CA ARG A 130 27.79 14.99 -2.80
C ARG A 130 27.94 13.62 -2.12
N LEU A 131 28.68 13.56 -1.01
CA LEU A 131 28.86 12.32 -0.26
C LEU A 131 27.55 11.83 0.37
N TYR A 132 26.71 12.75 0.84
CA TYR A 132 25.37 12.41 1.32
C TYR A 132 24.52 11.74 0.23
N ILE A 133 24.54 12.26 -1.00
CA ILE A 133 23.83 11.65 -2.14
C ILE A 133 24.36 10.24 -2.43
N ILE A 134 25.68 10.06 -2.45
CA ILE A 134 26.32 8.76 -2.67
C ILE A 134 25.92 7.77 -1.56
N TYR A 135 26.01 8.18 -0.30
CA TYR A 135 25.60 7.37 0.86
C TYR A 135 24.13 6.98 0.78
N ARG A 136 23.25 7.93 0.44
CA ARG A 136 21.80 7.71 0.24
C ARG A 136 21.54 6.68 -0.85
N ASP A 137 22.23 6.77 -1.98
CA ASP A 137 22.05 5.87 -3.11
C ASP A 137 22.59 4.46 -2.80
N HIS A 138 23.71 4.36 -2.07
CA HIS A 138 24.22 3.10 -1.55
C HIS A 138 23.23 2.44 -0.56
N GLN A 139 22.67 3.22 0.36
CA GLN A 139 21.64 2.75 1.29
C GLN A 139 20.32 2.37 0.60
N LYS A 140 20.02 2.95 -0.56
CA LYS A 140 18.90 2.55 -1.42
C LYS A 140 19.23 1.21 -2.11
N ALA A 141 20.43 1.04 -2.64
CA ALA A 141 20.86 -0.18 -3.32
C ALA A 141 20.94 -1.41 -2.40
N LEU A 142 21.31 -1.23 -1.12
CA LEU A 142 21.36 -2.31 -0.13
C LEU A 142 19.97 -2.89 0.21
N ARG A 143 18.89 -2.15 -0.03
CA ARG A 143 17.52 -2.60 0.21
C ARG A 143 17.01 -3.37 -1.02
N LYS A 144 17.37 -4.66 -1.11
CA LYS A 144 16.96 -5.59 -2.19
C LYS A 144 15.44 -5.73 -2.35
N ASP A 145 14.66 -5.51 -1.30
CA ASP A 145 13.20 -5.64 -1.31
C ASP A 145 12.49 -4.30 -1.56
N SER A 146 13.17 -3.34 -2.20
CA SER A 146 12.55 -2.05 -2.48
C SER A 146 11.50 -2.20 -3.58
N PRO A 147 10.21 -1.88 -3.32
CA PRO A 147 9.14 -1.92 -4.33
C PRO A 147 9.33 -0.91 -5.48
N ASP A 148 10.42 -0.13 -5.47
CA ASP A 148 10.73 0.97 -6.39
C ASP A 148 10.86 0.54 -7.88
N ASN A 149 11.06 -0.76 -8.14
CA ASN A 149 11.14 -1.31 -9.50
C ASN A 149 9.88 -2.07 -9.94
N LEU A 150 8.87 -2.20 -9.07
CA LEU A 150 7.65 -2.90 -9.41
C LEU A 150 6.85 -2.10 -10.47
N LYS A 151 6.47 -2.77 -11.56
CA LYS A 151 5.65 -2.19 -12.63
C LYS A 151 4.27 -2.82 -12.63
N VAL A 152 3.25 -1.99 -12.74
CA VAL A 152 1.85 -2.36 -12.67
C VAL A 152 1.15 -1.84 -13.92
N LEU A 153 0.31 -2.66 -14.52
CA LEU A 153 -0.42 -2.32 -15.73
C LEU A 153 -1.70 -1.54 -15.39
N ARG A 154 -1.87 -0.36 -16.00
CA ARG A 154 -3.09 0.44 -15.90
C ARG A 154 -4.23 -0.19 -16.71
N ARG A 155 -5.47 0.11 -16.32
CA ARG A 155 -6.71 -0.42 -16.91
C ARG A 155 -6.95 0.01 -18.36
N GLU A 156 -6.64 1.26 -18.71
CA GLU A 156 -7.11 1.87 -19.97
C GLU A 156 -6.20 1.57 -21.17
N ASP A 157 -4.90 1.55 -20.94
CA ASP A 157 -3.87 1.52 -21.97
C ASP A 157 -2.85 0.39 -21.80
N GLU A 158 -3.06 -0.48 -20.78
CA GLU A 158 -2.07 -1.48 -20.33
C GLU A 158 -0.68 -0.88 -20.12
N ALA A 159 -0.58 0.44 -19.92
CA ALA A 159 0.70 1.09 -19.82
C ALA A 159 1.37 0.68 -18.49
N PRO A 160 2.67 0.32 -18.53
CA PRO A 160 3.40 -0.02 -17.32
C PRO A 160 3.64 1.25 -16.48
N VAL A 161 2.94 1.35 -15.36
CA VAL A 161 3.12 2.41 -14.37
C VAL A 161 3.98 1.88 -13.21
N ARG A 162 4.85 2.72 -12.65
CA ARG A 162 5.60 2.34 -11.44
C ARG A 162 4.63 2.18 -10.26
N PHE A 163 4.76 1.07 -9.54
CA PHE A 163 4.06 0.86 -8.30
C PHE A 163 4.50 1.89 -7.28
N ASN A 164 3.53 2.50 -6.60
CA ASN A 164 3.80 3.46 -5.54
C ASN A 164 3.09 3.00 -4.25
N PRO A 165 3.82 2.40 -3.30
CA PRO A 165 3.27 1.98 -2.02
C PRO A 165 2.67 3.11 -1.18
N ILE A 166 3.17 4.35 -1.34
CA ILE A 166 2.61 5.52 -0.65
C ILE A 166 1.16 5.74 -1.06
N LYS A 167 0.81 5.42 -2.31
CA LYS A 167 -0.57 5.53 -2.78
C LYS A 167 -1.47 4.47 -2.13
N VAL A 168 -0.96 3.25 -1.95
CA VAL A 168 -1.65 2.18 -1.21
C VAL A 168 -1.93 2.62 0.22
N ALA A 169 -0.88 3.04 0.96
CA ALA A 169 -1.00 3.55 2.32
C ALA A 169 -2.02 4.70 2.43
N SER A 170 -1.94 5.68 1.53
CA SER A 170 -2.87 6.82 1.53
C SER A 170 -4.33 6.43 1.25
N THR A 171 -4.55 5.33 0.53
CA THR A 171 -5.91 4.86 0.20
C THR A 171 -6.48 4.10 1.39
N ILE A 172 -5.66 3.27 2.03
CA ILE A 172 -6.03 2.57 3.27
C ILE A 172 -6.28 3.61 4.37
N GLU A 173 -5.38 4.56 4.58
CA GLU A 173 -5.55 5.65 5.55
C GLU A 173 -6.86 6.43 5.33
N LYS A 174 -7.24 6.73 4.08
CA LYS A 174 -8.52 7.37 3.77
C LYS A 174 -9.71 6.50 4.16
N ALA A 175 -9.66 5.20 3.93
CA ALA A 175 -10.72 4.28 4.33
C ALA A 175 -10.87 4.24 5.86
N PHE A 176 -9.76 4.16 6.59
CA PHE A 176 -9.77 4.23 8.07
C PHE A 176 -10.29 5.59 8.57
N ARG A 177 -9.90 6.70 7.93
CA ARG A 177 -10.37 8.04 8.31
C ARG A 177 -11.86 8.24 8.03
N SER A 178 -12.37 7.70 6.92
CA SER A 178 -13.81 7.73 6.59
C SER A 178 -14.63 7.00 7.66
N TYR A 179 -14.19 5.80 8.05
CA TYR A 179 -14.90 4.98 9.04
C TYR A 179 -14.86 5.57 10.45
N HIS A 180 -13.71 6.09 10.88
CA HIS A 180 -13.56 6.65 12.23
C HIS A 180 -13.95 8.12 12.33
N GLU A 181 -14.46 8.74 11.27
CA GLU A 181 -14.86 10.16 11.19
C GLU A 181 -13.82 11.11 11.83
N CYS A 182 -12.54 10.78 11.66
CA CYS A 182 -11.47 11.50 12.36
C CYS A 182 -11.21 12.85 11.69
N GLU A 183 -11.65 13.92 12.33
CA GLU A 183 -11.26 15.30 12.00
C GLU A 183 -9.88 15.61 12.61
N GLY A 184 -8.83 15.52 11.80
CA GLY A 184 -7.48 15.95 12.19
C GLY A 184 -6.39 14.90 12.00
N ALA A 185 -5.40 14.89 12.89
CA ALA A 185 -4.28 13.96 12.85
C ALA A 185 -4.78 12.53 13.10
N THR A 186 -4.33 11.57 12.29
CA THR A 186 -4.67 10.16 12.47
C THR A 186 -4.11 9.65 13.81
N PRO A 187 -4.94 9.03 14.65
CA PRO A 187 -4.48 8.39 15.89
C PRO A 187 -3.35 7.39 15.63
N HIS A 188 -2.43 7.27 16.59
CA HIS A 188 -1.25 6.41 16.43
C HIS A 188 -1.62 4.95 16.17
N ASP A 189 -2.66 4.45 16.85
CA ASP A 189 -3.16 3.08 16.72
C ASP A 189 -3.65 2.77 15.29
N ILE A 190 -4.31 3.73 14.65
CA ILE A 190 -4.77 3.60 13.25
C ILE A 190 -3.56 3.59 12.31
N VAL A 191 -2.57 4.46 12.55
CA VAL A 191 -1.36 4.50 11.74
C VAL A 191 -0.63 3.16 11.78
N ASP A 192 -0.54 2.53 12.95
CA ASP A 192 0.09 1.23 13.12
C ASP A 192 -0.69 0.12 12.39
N ALA A 193 -2.03 0.13 12.48
CA ALA A 193 -2.88 -0.77 11.71
C ALA A 193 -2.69 -0.60 10.18
N VAL A 194 -2.70 0.64 9.69
CA VAL A 194 -2.48 0.98 8.27
C VAL A 194 -1.12 0.48 7.81
N ASN A 195 -0.08 0.62 8.63
CA ASN A 195 1.27 0.14 8.34
C ASN A 195 1.31 -1.37 8.17
N VAL A 196 0.72 -2.12 9.11
CA VAL A 196 0.67 -3.59 9.05
C VAL A 196 -0.03 -4.07 7.78
N VAL A 197 -1.19 -3.49 7.45
CA VAL A 197 -1.93 -3.85 6.23
C VAL A 197 -1.14 -3.46 4.98
N THR A 198 -0.54 -2.27 4.95
CA THR A 198 0.26 -1.80 3.81
C THR A 198 1.46 -2.70 3.56
N GLU A 199 2.19 -3.11 4.60
CA GLU A 199 3.35 -3.98 4.47
C GLU A 199 2.96 -5.34 3.89
N LYS A 200 1.86 -5.94 4.37
CA LYS A 200 1.32 -7.19 3.80
C LYS A 200 0.94 -7.04 2.32
N VAL A 201 0.20 -5.99 1.97
CA VAL A 201 -0.19 -5.71 0.56
C VAL A 201 1.04 -5.57 -0.34
N VAL A 202 2.09 -4.88 0.14
CA VAL A 202 3.32 -4.66 -0.64
C VAL A 202 4.08 -5.97 -0.84
N ILE A 203 4.17 -6.81 0.19
CA ILE A 203 4.82 -8.13 0.10
C ILE A 203 4.08 -9.01 -0.92
N ASP A 204 2.77 -9.13 -0.80
CA ASP A 204 1.95 -9.97 -1.69
C ASP A 204 1.94 -9.44 -3.13
N ALA A 205 2.03 -8.12 -3.31
CA ALA A 205 2.17 -7.50 -4.63
C ALA A 205 3.53 -7.81 -5.27
N ILE A 206 4.62 -7.85 -4.48
CA ILE A 206 5.95 -8.23 -4.96
C ILE A 206 5.96 -9.71 -5.37
N ASP A 207 5.40 -10.60 -4.55
CA ASP A 207 5.32 -12.04 -4.81
C ASP A 207 4.46 -12.34 -6.06
N SER A 208 3.31 -11.67 -6.16
CA SER A 208 2.41 -11.80 -7.31
C SER A 208 3.06 -11.31 -8.61
N PHE A 209 3.93 -10.29 -8.55
CA PHE A 209 4.64 -9.80 -9.72
C PHE A 209 5.74 -10.74 -10.22
N GLN A 210 6.36 -11.53 -9.34
CA GLN A 210 7.34 -12.53 -9.76
C GLN A 210 6.69 -13.64 -10.60
N THR A 211 5.39 -13.88 -10.40
CA THR A 211 4.67 -14.99 -11.04
C THR A 211 3.80 -14.56 -12.23
N LYS A 212 3.26 -13.34 -12.23
CA LYS A 212 2.36 -12.84 -13.28
C LYS A 212 2.43 -11.33 -13.46
N ALA A 213 1.94 -10.85 -14.61
CA ALA A 213 1.74 -9.42 -14.84
C ALA A 213 0.66 -8.88 -13.89
N LEU A 214 1.01 -7.86 -13.11
CA LEU A 214 0.14 -7.29 -12.08
C LEU A 214 -0.66 -6.11 -12.64
N HIS A 215 -1.99 -6.18 -12.56
CA HIS A 215 -2.87 -5.05 -12.89
C HIS A 215 -3.21 -4.22 -11.65
N VAL A 216 -3.55 -2.93 -11.84
CA VAL A 216 -3.97 -2.05 -10.74
C VAL A 216 -5.15 -2.63 -9.95
N ASN A 217 -6.07 -3.34 -10.61
CA ASN A 217 -7.22 -3.96 -9.95
C ASN A 217 -6.79 -5.07 -8.99
N GLU A 218 -5.74 -5.83 -9.32
CA GLU A 218 -5.24 -6.88 -8.43
C GLU A 218 -4.68 -6.28 -7.14
N ILE A 219 -4.05 -5.10 -7.20
CA ILE A 219 -3.62 -4.38 -5.99
C ILE A 219 -4.83 -3.96 -5.15
N GLN A 220 -5.90 -3.49 -5.79
CA GLN A 220 -7.12 -3.12 -5.08
C GLN A 220 -7.77 -4.34 -4.41
N ASP A 221 -7.77 -5.49 -5.10
CA ASP A 221 -8.28 -6.74 -4.56
C ASP A 221 -7.40 -7.25 -3.39
N LEU A 222 -6.07 -7.09 -3.47
CA LEU A 222 -5.15 -7.38 -2.35
C LEU A 222 -5.46 -6.51 -1.12
N ILE A 223 -5.70 -5.20 -1.32
CA ILE A 223 -6.08 -4.30 -0.22
C ILE A 223 -7.37 -4.80 0.45
N GLU A 224 -8.40 -5.14 -0.33
CA GLU A 224 -9.66 -5.67 0.19
C GLU A 224 -9.46 -6.98 0.96
N ASN A 225 -8.71 -7.92 0.39
CA ASN A 225 -8.44 -9.21 1.01
C ASN A 225 -7.69 -9.08 2.33
N HIS A 226 -6.66 -8.23 2.41
CA HIS A 226 -5.93 -8.01 3.65
C HIS A 226 -6.77 -7.27 4.71
N LEU A 227 -7.60 -6.30 4.31
CA LEU A 227 -8.53 -5.65 5.24
C LEU A 227 -9.55 -6.65 5.81
N MET A 228 -10.08 -7.55 4.97
CA MET A 228 -11.01 -8.60 5.43
C MET A 228 -10.30 -9.64 6.31
N ASN A 229 -9.10 -10.08 5.95
CA ASN A 229 -8.36 -11.10 6.69
C ASN A 229 -7.88 -10.61 8.06
N ASP A 230 -7.53 -9.33 8.17
CA ASP A 230 -7.13 -8.71 9.44
C ASP A 230 -8.34 -8.32 10.31
N GLY A 231 -9.57 -8.61 9.87
CA GLY A 231 -10.80 -8.38 10.64
C GLY A 231 -11.38 -6.97 10.55
N TYR A 232 -10.84 -6.11 9.68
CA TYR A 232 -11.32 -4.75 9.43
C TYR A 232 -12.52 -4.74 8.47
N PHE A 233 -13.57 -5.51 8.78
CA PHE A 233 -14.72 -5.73 7.88
C PHE A 233 -15.46 -4.45 7.50
N GLU A 234 -15.70 -3.55 8.46
CA GLU A 234 -16.43 -2.31 8.20
C GLU A 234 -15.61 -1.34 7.33
N ILE A 235 -14.28 -1.29 7.54
CA ILE A 235 -13.38 -0.48 6.72
C ILE A 235 -13.27 -1.09 5.32
N ALA A 236 -13.20 -2.42 5.20
CA ALA A 236 -13.22 -3.10 3.91
C ALA A 236 -14.52 -2.80 3.14
N LYS A 237 -15.67 -2.84 3.81
CA LYS A 237 -16.97 -2.48 3.23
C LYS A 237 -16.97 -1.04 2.70
N GLU A 238 -16.52 -0.07 3.51
CA GLU A 238 -16.44 1.34 3.10
C GLU A 238 -15.50 1.53 1.90
N TYR A 239 -14.36 0.85 1.90
CA TYR A 239 -13.41 0.85 0.79
C TYR A 239 -14.06 0.30 -0.50
N ILE A 240 -14.73 -0.86 -0.42
CA ILE A 240 -15.42 -1.50 -1.55
C ILE A 240 -16.51 -0.58 -2.11
N LEU A 241 -17.30 0.06 -1.23
CA LEU A 241 -18.34 1.02 -1.63
C LEU A 241 -17.74 2.24 -2.34
N THR A 242 -16.66 2.80 -1.80
CA THR A 242 -15.95 3.93 -2.41
C THR A 242 -15.37 3.55 -3.77
N ARG A 243 -14.77 2.36 -3.89
CA ARG A 243 -14.23 1.82 -5.15
C ARG A 243 -15.34 1.59 -6.18
N ALA A 244 -16.48 1.07 -5.76
CA ALA A 244 -17.65 0.85 -6.62
C ALA A 244 -18.22 2.17 -7.15
N SER A 245 -18.30 3.20 -6.29
CA SER A 245 -18.71 4.56 -6.67
C SER A 245 -17.77 5.19 -7.71
N LEU A 246 -16.45 4.96 -7.58
CA LEU A 246 -15.43 5.42 -8.52
C LEU A 246 -15.36 4.61 -9.83
N GLY A 247 -16.21 3.58 -10.02
CA GLY A 247 -16.23 2.75 -11.22
C GLY A 247 -14.96 1.89 -11.41
N GLN A 248 -14.17 1.71 -10.36
CA GLN A 248 -12.89 0.98 -10.37
C GLN A 248 -13.03 -0.50 -10.01
N GLN A 249 -14.25 -0.95 -9.74
CA GLN A 249 -14.53 -2.35 -9.50
C GLN A 249 -14.47 -3.11 -10.83
N THR A 250 -13.50 -4.02 -10.98
CA THR A 250 -13.73 -5.20 -11.81
C THR A 250 -14.82 -5.98 -11.12
N VAL A 251 -16.03 -5.94 -11.66
CA VAL A 251 -17.12 -6.78 -11.19
C VAL A 251 -16.69 -8.24 -11.41
N LYS A 252 -16.00 -8.83 -10.41
CA LYS A 252 -16.14 -10.25 -10.04
C LYS A 252 -17.17 -10.36 -8.93
N VAL A 253 -18.21 -9.54 -8.99
CA VAL A 253 -19.48 -10.03 -8.48
C VAL A 253 -19.85 -11.11 -9.48
N SER A 254 -19.93 -12.36 -9.04
CA SER A 254 -20.94 -13.30 -9.51
C SER A 254 -22.29 -12.57 -9.43
N LYS A 255 -22.50 -11.66 -10.37
CA LYS A 255 -23.80 -11.18 -10.72
C LYS A 255 -24.46 -12.40 -11.32
N GLU A 256 -25.14 -13.15 -10.47
CA GLU A 256 -26.52 -13.50 -10.76
C GLU A 256 -27.33 -12.19 -10.92
N LYS A 257 -26.96 -11.42 -11.94
CA LYS A 257 -27.82 -10.55 -12.71
C LYS A 257 -27.56 -11.04 -14.11
N THR A 258 -28.34 -12.02 -14.51
CA THR A 258 -28.98 -12.16 -15.82
C THR A 258 -28.39 -11.32 -16.95
N GLU A 259 -27.09 -11.43 -17.19
CA GLU A 259 -26.53 -11.24 -18.52
C GLU A 259 -26.68 -12.61 -19.14
N HIS A 260 -27.80 -12.81 -19.84
CA HIS A 260 -27.77 -13.71 -20.97
C HIS A 260 -26.62 -13.22 -21.86
N HIS A 261 -25.44 -13.83 -21.70
CA HIS A 261 -24.67 -14.24 -22.86
C HIS A 261 -25.63 -15.12 -23.67
N GLU A 262 -26.50 -14.49 -24.47
CA GLU A 262 -27.07 -15.14 -25.64
C GLU A 262 -25.84 -15.58 -26.41
N LYS A 263 -25.49 -16.88 -26.28
CA LYS A 263 -24.66 -17.58 -27.25
C LYS A 263 -25.29 -17.24 -28.59
N GLN A 264 -24.78 -16.23 -29.29
CA GLN A 264 -25.37 -15.79 -30.55
C GLN A 264 -25.38 -17.01 -31.45
N ARG A 265 -26.58 -17.53 -31.73
CA ARG A 265 -26.71 -18.74 -32.54
C ARG A 265 -26.24 -18.36 -33.93
N LYS A 266 -25.22 -19.09 -34.43
CA LYS A 266 -24.72 -18.95 -35.79
C LYS A 266 -25.40 -20.02 -36.62
N PHE A 267 -26.12 -19.60 -37.66
CA PHE A 267 -26.79 -20.48 -38.60
C PHE A 267 -25.96 -20.58 -39.87
N LYS A 268 -25.87 -21.77 -40.44
CA LYS A 268 -25.21 -22.03 -41.71
C LYS A 268 -26.28 -22.06 -42.81
N MET A 269 -26.19 -21.16 -43.78
CA MET A 269 -27.15 -21.03 -44.87
C MET A 269 -26.48 -21.43 -46.19
N GLN A 270 -27.03 -22.43 -46.88
CA GLN A 270 -26.61 -22.81 -48.23
C GLN A 270 -27.42 -22.02 -49.27
N MET A 271 -26.72 -21.30 -50.14
CA MET A 271 -27.32 -20.58 -51.26
C MET A 271 -27.65 -21.55 -52.41
N LYS A 272 -28.50 -21.13 -53.35
CA LYS A 272 -28.83 -21.90 -54.57
C LYS A 272 -27.61 -22.20 -55.46
N ASP A 273 -26.51 -21.49 -55.25
CA ASP A 273 -25.21 -21.64 -55.92
C ASP A 273 -24.25 -22.61 -55.18
N GLY A 274 -24.75 -23.34 -54.18
CA GLY A 274 -23.94 -24.29 -53.38
C GLY A 274 -22.96 -23.64 -52.39
N SER A 275 -22.84 -22.31 -52.37
CA SER A 275 -22.00 -21.56 -51.44
C SER A 275 -22.63 -21.48 -50.04
N GLU A 276 -21.78 -21.60 -49.02
CA GLU A 276 -22.19 -21.62 -47.60
C GLU A 276 -21.87 -20.28 -46.95
N LYS A 277 -22.89 -19.62 -46.37
CA LYS A 277 -22.74 -18.37 -45.63
C LYS A 277 -23.18 -18.56 -44.18
N PHE A 278 -22.42 -18.03 -43.24
CA PHE A 278 -22.81 -17.99 -41.84
C PHE A 278 -23.61 -16.70 -41.56
N VAL A 279 -24.76 -16.85 -40.92
CA VAL A 279 -25.62 -15.74 -40.50
C VAL A 279 -25.76 -15.80 -38.99
N THR A 280 -25.52 -14.68 -38.34
CA THR A 280 -25.68 -14.55 -36.88
C THR A 280 -27.13 -14.19 -36.53
N GLU A 281 -27.58 -14.62 -35.36
CA GLU A 281 -28.92 -14.27 -34.84
C GLU A 281 -29.15 -12.74 -34.78
N SER A 282 -28.10 -11.96 -34.55
CA SER A 282 -28.15 -10.48 -34.55
C SER A 282 -28.51 -9.92 -35.94
N GLU A 283 -27.95 -10.50 -37.01
CA GLU A 283 -28.24 -10.09 -38.38
C GLU A 283 -29.68 -10.44 -38.80
N ILE A 284 -30.20 -11.58 -38.32
CA ILE A 284 -31.59 -12.00 -38.54
C ILE A 284 -32.53 -11.04 -37.81
N LYS A 285 -32.30 -10.77 -36.51
CA LYS A 285 -33.11 -9.82 -35.71
C LYS A 285 -33.09 -8.42 -36.34
N LYS A 286 -31.94 -7.98 -36.87
CA LYS A 286 -31.81 -6.70 -37.58
C LYS A 286 -32.61 -6.66 -38.89
N HIS A 287 -32.56 -7.74 -39.68
CA HIS A 287 -33.37 -7.86 -40.90
C HIS A 287 -34.87 -7.92 -40.59
N MET A 288 -35.28 -8.65 -39.55
CA MET A 288 -36.68 -8.67 -39.09
C MET A 288 -37.13 -7.27 -38.68
N LYS A 289 -36.33 -6.56 -37.88
CA LYS A 289 -36.67 -5.20 -37.44
C LYS A 289 -36.77 -4.22 -38.61
N LEU A 290 -35.89 -4.34 -39.62
CA LEU A 290 -35.97 -3.55 -40.85
C LEU A 290 -37.21 -3.90 -41.69
N ALA A 291 -37.59 -5.18 -41.77
CA ALA A 291 -38.79 -5.61 -42.48
C ALA A 291 -40.08 -5.19 -41.76
N CYS A 292 -40.04 -5.02 -40.44
CA CYS A 292 -41.15 -4.50 -39.64
C CYS A 292 -41.25 -2.96 -39.64
N LEU A 293 -40.24 -2.25 -40.15
CA LEU A 293 -40.23 -0.79 -40.20
C LEU A 293 -41.24 -0.31 -41.25
N GLY A 294 -42.32 0.37 -40.83
CA GLY A 294 -43.40 0.84 -41.70
C GLY A 294 -44.68 -0.03 -41.70
N LEU A 295 -44.72 -1.11 -40.91
CA LEU A 295 -45.94 -1.91 -40.67
C LEU A 295 -46.62 -1.55 -39.33
N GLU A 296 -46.19 -0.48 -38.67
CA GLU A 296 -46.66 -0.07 -37.33
C GLU A 296 -48.16 0.30 -37.33
N GLU A 297 -48.71 0.80 -38.44
CA GLU A 297 -50.14 1.14 -38.56
C GLU A 297 -51.06 -0.07 -38.81
N LEU A 298 -50.53 -1.24 -39.19
CA LEU A 298 -51.35 -2.43 -39.40
C LEU A 298 -51.67 -3.17 -38.08
N PHE A 299 -50.94 -2.89 -37.00
CA PHE A 299 -51.17 -3.52 -35.69
C PHE A 299 -52.22 -2.81 -34.82
N GLN A 300 -52.58 -1.55 -35.12
CA GLN A 300 -53.68 -0.87 -34.43
C GLN A 300 -55.08 -1.23 -34.96
N ALA A 301 -55.17 -1.90 -36.12
CA ALA A 301 -56.45 -2.26 -36.74
C ALA A 301 -56.97 -3.66 -36.38
N MET A 302 -56.28 -4.43 -35.52
CA MET A 302 -56.66 -5.80 -35.16
C MET A 302 -56.88 -6.00 -33.65
N THR A 303 -57.22 -4.92 -32.94
CA THR A 303 -57.81 -4.95 -31.60
C THR A 303 -59.01 -4.02 -31.54
N LEU A 304 -60.09 -4.41 -32.22
CA LEU A 304 -61.47 -4.06 -31.92
C LEU A 304 -62.34 -5.30 -32.18
#